data_AF-A0A956DJB5-F1
#
_entry.id   AF-A0A956DJB5-F1
#
_cell.length_a   1.000
_cell.length_b   1.000
_cell.length_c   1.000
_cell.angle_alpha   90.00
_cell.angle_beta   90.00
_cell.angle_gamma   90.00
#
_symmetry.space_group_name_H-M   'P 1'
#
loop_
_entity.id
_entity.type
_entity.pdbx_description
1 polymer ?
#
loop_
_entity_poly.entity_id
_entity_poly.type
_entity_poly.pdbx_seq_one_letter_code
_entity_poly.pdbx_strand_id
1 'polypeptide(L)'
;MSHEIQEERTRAEQVSPTWDRKNEDVSFLVLRGPDMGRRFLVKPPGGVVGREEGAAIQTRDTTISRRAALIEFTAEGRVMITDLGSKNGVYIDGVRISRAEIYDGNHVQLSNDTVMRVRFQDPVETELLEEMQGAVMVDTLTGLPNRRYLKGRLAQEMAWARRRQDPLSLALFDVDDIKKVIDADGQPAADELVATIAGLLRGRTRQEDVVIRYGADEVIVLMRGTGSDEATQTVARLTKAI
;
A
#
# COMPACT_ATOMS: atom_id res chain seq x y z
N MET A 1 44.08 -52.50 0.19
CA MET A 1 42.72 -52.14 -0.28
C MET A 1 42.28 -50.94 0.55
N SER A 2 42.82 -49.78 0.22
CA SER A 2 42.59 -48.52 0.92
C SER A 2 41.79 -47.66 -0.05
N HIS A 3 40.49 -47.47 0.23
CA HIS A 3 39.65 -46.57 -0.55
C HIS A 3 39.79 -45.17 0.01
N GLU A 4 40.51 -44.34 -0.73
CA GLU A 4 40.66 -42.91 -0.54
C GLU A 4 39.39 -42.25 -1.10
N ILE A 5 38.52 -41.75 -0.22
CA ILE A 5 37.33 -40.99 -0.62
C ILE A 5 37.79 -39.56 -0.88
N GLN A 6 37.84 -39.21 -2.15
CA GLN A 6 38.17 -37.88 -2.64
C GLN A 6 36.95 -36.98 -2.41
N GLU A 7 37.03 -36.08 -1.43
CA GLU A 7 36.00 -35.06 -1.19
C GLU A 7 35.97 -34.05 -2.36
N GLU A 8 34.98 -34.19 -3.24
CA GLU A 8 34.60 -33.15 -4.20
C GLU A 8 34.10 -31.92 -3.44
N ARG A 9 34.97 -30.94 -3.27
CA ARG A 9 34.59 -29.58 -2.86
C ARG A 9 33.76 -28.96 -3.99
N THR A 10 32.44 -28.98 -3.84
CA THR A 10 31.52 -28.21 -4.67
C THR A 10 31.84 -26.72 -4.52
N ARG A 11 32.55 -26.14 -5.50
CA ARG A 11 32.68 -24.70 -5.66
C ARG A 11 31.32 -24.19 -6.10
N ALA A 12 30.63 -23.47 -5.23
CA ALA A 12 29.49 -22.67 -5.64
C ALA A 12 29.99 -21.53 -6.54
N GLU A 13 29.90 -21.71 -7.85
CA GLU A 13 30.00 -20.60 -8.79
C GLU A 13 28.77 -19.72 -8.57
N GLN A 14 28.99 -18.47 -8.15
CA GLN A 14 27.99 -17.42 -8.22
C GLN A 14 27.66 -17.22 -9.70
N VAL A 15 26.58 -17.83 -10.16
CA VAL A 15 25.95 -17.47 -11.42
C VAL A 15 25.37 -16.08 -11.22
N SER A 16 26.08 -15.05 -11.70
CA SER A 16 25.52 -13.70 -11.83
C SER A 16 24.33 -13.79 -12.80
N PRO A 17 23.12 -13.44 -12.37
CA PRO A 17 22.01 -13.52 -13.30
C PRO A 17 22.07 -12.41 -14.33
N THR A 18 22.00 -12.80 -15.60
CA THR A 18 21.88 -11.90 -16.75
C THR A 18 20.42 -11.48 -16.96
N TRP A 19 19.81 -10.82 -15.97
CA TRP A 19 18.44 -10.28 -16.09
C TRP A 19 18.48 -8.76 -16.23
N ASP A 20 17.66 -8.22 -17.14
CA ASP A 20 17.62 -6.81 -17.52
C ASP A 20 16.92 -5.97 -16.44
N ARG A 21 17.69 -5.42 -15.50
CA ARG A 21 17.24 -4.64 -14.33
C ARG A 21 16.59 -3.28 -14.65
N LYS A 22 16.37 -2.95 -15.92
CA LYS A 22 16.07 -1.57 -16.36
C LYS A 22 14.77 -0.96 -15.83
N ASN A 23 13.88 -1.74 -15.22
CA ASN A 23 12.59 -1.25 -14.73
C ASN A 23 12.16 -1.80 -13.35
N GLU A 24 13.04 -2.48 -12.60
CA GLU A 24 12.66 -3.05 -11.30
C GLU A 24 12.32 -1.96 -10.27
N ASP A 25 11.14 -2.05 -9.64
CA ASP A 25 10.81 -1.20 -8.50
C ASP A 25 11.65 -1.68 -7.30
N VAL A 26 12.26 -0.74 -6.57
CA VAL A 26 13.06 -1.08 -5.39
C VAL A 26 12.26 -0.81 -4.14
N SER A 27 12.14 -1.83 -3.30
CA SER A 27 11.47 -1.70 -2.01
C SER A 27 12.43 -1.75 -0.84
N PHE A 28 12.15 -0.90 0.15
CA PHE A 28 12.90 -0.77 1.39
C PHE A 28 11.98 -1.14 2.54
N LEU A 29 12.20 -2.29 3.16
CA LEU A 29 11.47 -2.74 4.34
C LEU A 29 12.24 -2.34 5.59
N VAL A 30 11.62 -1.53 6.47
CA VAL A 30 12.25 -1.12 7.72
C VAL A 30 12.26 -2.29 8.70
N LEU A 31 13.46 -2.80 9.01
CA LEU A 31 13.65 -3.88 9.97
C LEU A 31 13.78 -3.35 11.40
N ARG A 32 14.28 -2.13 11.56
CA ARG A 32 14.52 -1.48 12.85
C ARG A 32 14.38 0.02 12.75
N GLY A 33 13.98 0.67 13.84
CA GLY A 33 13.75 2.11 13.94
C GLY A 33 12.26 2.49 14.06
N PRO A 34 11.95 3.79 14.12
CA PRO A 34 10.59 4.30 14.36
C PRO A 34 9.53 3.92 13.32
N ASP A 35 9.97 3.57 12.11
CA ASP A 35 9.10 3.14 11.00
C ASP A 35 9.08 1.59 10.83
N MET A 36 9.43 0.80 11.86
CA MET A 36 9.52 -0.67 11.77
C MET A 36 8.29 -1.32 11.10
N GLY A 37 8.54 -2.25 10.17
CA GLY A 37 7.51 -2.95 9.40
C GLY A 37 6.97 -2.16 8.21
N ARG A 38 7.23 -0.85 8.14
CA ARG A 38 6.84 -0.02 7.00
C ARG A 38 7.69 -0.39 5.79
N ARG A 39 7.04 -0.41 4.62
CA ARG A 39 7.67 -0.63 3.32
C ARG A 39 7.59 0.64 2.49
N PHE A 40 8.72 1.05 1.91
CA PHE A 40 8.78 2.15 0.95
C PHE A 40 9.07 1.61 -0.43
N LEU A 41 8.32 2.04 -1.43
CA LEU A 41 8.52 1.69 -2.83
C LEU A 41 9.15 2.89 -3.55
N VAL A 42 10.29 2.68 -4.20
CA VAL A 42 11.01 3.71 -4.95
C VAL A 42 11.05 3.29 -6.41
N LYS A 43 10.46 4.12 -7.27
CA LYS A 43 10.40 3.93 -8.72
C LYS A 43 11.44 4.81 -9.43
N PRO A 44 11.82 4.51 -10.69
CA PRO A 44 12.61 5.42 -11.51
C PRO A 44 11.96 6.81 -11.60
N PRO A 45 12.73 7.92 -11.51
CA PRO A 45 14.20 8.00 -11.53
C PRO A 45 14.87 7.81 -10.16
N GLY A 46 14.09 7.55 -9.10
CA GLY A 46 14.55 7.49 -7.72
C GLY A 46 14.12 8.72 -6.93
N GLY A 47 14.92 9.11 -5.93
CA GLY A 47 14.65 10.29 -5.14
C GLY A 47 15.35 10.31 -3.79
N VAL A 48 15.06 11.35 -3.03
CA VAL A 48 15.73 11.60 -1.75
C VAL A 48 15.18 10.68 -0.67
N VAL A 49 16.06 10.27 0.22
CA VAL A 49 15.77 9.54 1.44
C VAL A 49 16.08 10.44 2.63
N GLY A 50 15.11 10.64 3.52
CA GLY A 50 15.29 11.46 4.71
C GLY A 50 13.98 11.91 5.32
N ARG A 51 14.04 12.96 6.14
CA ARG A 51 12.86 13.49 6.85
C ARG A 51 12.12 14.61 6.10
N GLU A 52 12.70 15.14 5.03
CA GLU A 52 12.06 16.22 4.30
C GLU A 52 10.74 15.77 3.66
N GLU A 53 9.80 16.71 3.57
CA GLU A 53 8.54 16.49 2.88
C GLU A 53 8.79 16.33 1.38
N GLY A 54 8.11 15.37 0.75
CA GLY A 54 8.30 15.04 -0.66
C GLY A 54 9.50 14.14 -0.97
N ALA A 55 10.22 13.67 0.05
CA ALA A 55 11.24 12.62 -0.13
C ALA A 55 10.60 11.31 -0.63
N ALA A 56 11.30 10.60 -1.54
CA ALA A 56 10.87 9.28 -2.01
C ALA A 56 10.78 8.27 -0.86
N ILE A 57 11.66 8.40 0.13
CA ILE A 57 11.54 7.71 1.41
C ILE A 57 11.50 8.77 2.51
N GLN A 58 10.28 9.14 2.93
CA GLN A 58 10.07 10.05 4.04
C GLN A 58 9.97 9.28 5.37
N THR A 59 11.01 9.38 6.18
CA THR A 59 11.10 8.75 7.50
C THR A 59 10.65 9.67 8.64
N ARG A 60 10.16 9.06 9.74
CA ARG A 60 9.86 9.73 11.00
C ARG A 60 11.03 9.75 11.97
N ASP A 61 12.14 9.06 11.67
CA ASP A 61 13.31 9.00 12.54
C ASP A 61 14.05 10.35 12.60
N THR A 62 13.87 11.06 13.72
CA THR A 62 14.47 12.38 13.99
C THR A 62 15.99 12.38 13.97
N THR A 63 16.63 11.22 14.12
CA THR A 63 18.09 11.08 14.08
C THR A 63 18.64 11.06 12.65
N ILE A 64 17.81 10.80 11.64
CA ILE A 64 18.19 10.83 10.22
C ILE A 64 18.22 12.30 9.74
N SER A 65 19.15 12.65 8.85
CA SER A 65 19.19 13.98 8.22
C SER A 65 17.93 14.25 7.39
N ARG A 66 17.54 15.52 7.23
CA ARG A 66 16.41 15.90 6.34
C ARG A 66 16.59 15.34 4.94
N ARG A 67 17.82 15.41 4.43
CA ARG A 67 18.30 14.78 3.20
C ARG A 67 19.48 13.90 3.59
N ALA A 68 19.23 12.62 3.82
CA ALA A 68 20.27 11.69 4.26
C ALA A 68 20.97 11.05 3.07
N ALA A 69 20.19 10.55 2.12
CA ALA A 69 20.72 9.90 0.93
C ALA A 69 19.91 10.26 -0.31
N LEU A 70 20.49 10.00 -1.48
CA LEU A 70 19.82 10.04 -2.78
C LEU A 70 19.87 8.64 -3.40
N ILE A 71 18.73 8.13 -3.82
CA ILE A 71 18.62 6.91 -4.63
C ILE A 71 18.47 7.34 -6.10
N GLU A 72 19.25 6.75 -6.99
CA GLU A 72 19.22 7.03 -8.43
C GLU A 72 19.19 5.74 -9.23
N PHE A 73 18.31 5.68 -10.24
CA PHE A 73 18.29 4.62 -11.24
C PHE A 73 19.14 5.05 -12.44
N THR A 74 20.16 4.26 -12.79
CA THR A 74 21.04 4.54 -13.93
C THR A 74 20.44 4.02 -15.24
N ALA A 75 20.87 4.57 -16.37
CA ALA A 75 20.46 4.11 -17.70
C ALA A 75 20.82 2.63 -17.99
N GLU A 76 21.76 2.08 -17.23
CA GLU A 76 22.21 0.70 -17.31
C GLU A 76 21.41 -0.25 -16.39
N GLY A 77 20.36 0.24 -15.72
CA GLY A 77 19.52 -0.55 -14.81
C GLY A 77 20.13 -0.80 -13.43
N ARG A 78 21.25 -0.13 -13.10
CA ARG A 78 21.85 -0.18 -11.75
C ARG A 78 21.19 0.84 -10.85
N VAL A 79 21.04 0.51 -9.57
CA VAL A 79 20.48 1.43 -8.57
C VAL A 79 21.59 1.87 -7.62
N MET A 80 21.79 3.17 -7.54
CA MET A 80 22.85 3.79 -6.75
C MET A 80 22.26 4.48 -5.53
N ILE A 81 22.94 4.40 -4.40
CA ILE A 81 22.67 5.24 -3.23
C ILE A 81 23.89 6.14 -2.96
N THR A 82 23.63 7.42 -2.72
CA THR A 82 24.64 8.44 -2.45
C THR A 82 24.35 9.11 -1.11
N ASP A 83 25.32 9.16 -0.20
CA ASP A 83 25.23 9.93 1.05
C ASP A 83 25.28 11.43 0.73
N LEU A 84 24.27 12.19 1.18
CA LEU A 84 24.16 13.63 0.95
C LEU A 84 24.81 14.46 2.06
N GLY A 85 25.87 13.93 2.68
CA GLY A 85 26.53 14.54 3.83
C GLY A 85 25.70 14.38 5.11
N SER A 86 25.07 13.23 5.28
CA SER A 86 24.25 12.93 6.45
C SER A 86 25.06 12.97 7.76
N LYS A 87 24.40 13.36 8.86
CA LYS A 87 25.06 13.52 10.17
C LYS A 87 25.65 12.20 10.69
N ASN A 88 24.94 11.09 10.47
CA ASN A 88 25.33 9.77 10.97
C ASN A 88 26.04 8.92 9.90
N GLY A 89 26.07 9.37 8.64
CA GLY A 89 26.52 8.58 7.51
C GLY A 89 25.47 7.59 7.02
N VAL A 90 25.67 7.10 5.79
CA VAL A 90 24.91 6.00 5.21
C VAL A 90 25.81 4.76 5.19
N TYR A 91 25.24 3.59 5.50
CA TYR A 91 25.95 2.32 5.48
C TYR A 91 25.18 1.29 4.66
N ILE A 92 25.91 0.40 4.01
CA ILE A 92 25.39 -0.83 3.39
C ILE A 92 26.09 -2.01 4.05
N ASP A 93 25.32 -2.92 4.63
CA ASP A 93 25.82 -4.13 5.30
C ASP A 93 26.97 -3.83 6.29
N GLY A 94 26.84 -2.70 7.01
CA GLY A 94 27.80 -2.24 8.01
C GLY A 94 28.98 -1.41 7.47
N VAL A 95 29.13 -1.28 6.15
CA VAL A 95 30.19 -0.49 5.53
C VAL A 95 29.68 0.92 5.22
N ARG A 96 30.38 1.96 5.71
CA ARG A 96 30.04 3.35 5.41
C ARG A 96 30.30 3.66 3.94
N ILE A 97 29.35 4.31 3.28
CA ILE A 97 29.44 4.65 1.86
C ILE A 97 29.34 6.16 1.65
N SER A 98 30.02 6.66 0.63
CA SER A 98 29.73 7.97 0.03
C SER A 98 28.82 7.82 -1.19
N ARG A 99 29.09 6.80 -2.02
CA ARG A 99 28.24 6.34 -3.11
C ARG A 99 28.48 4.86 -3.36
N ALA A 100 27.43 4.08 -3.54
CA ALA A 100 27.52 2.65 -3.80
C ALA A 100 26.32 2.14 -4.60
N GLU A 101 26.51 1.03 -5.30
CA GLU A 101 25.42 0.28 -5.91
C GLU A 101 24.71 -0.56 -4.85
N ILE A 102 23.37 -0.61 -4.90
CA ILE A 102 22.55 -1.45 -4.03
C ILE A 102 22.07 -2.69 -4.78
N TYR A 103 22.01 -3.79 -4.04
CA TYR A 103 21.63 -5.12 -4.50
C TYR A 103 20.53 -5.70 -3.63
N ASP A 104 19.83 -6.69 -4.19
CA ASP A 104 18.80 -7.42 -3.46
C ASP A 104 19.36 -8.04 -2.18
N GLY A 105 18.68 -7.81 -1.06
CA GLY A 105 19.08 -8.31 0.25
C GLY A 105 20.05 -7.42 1.03
N ASN A 106 20.60 -6.35 0.44
CA ASN A 106 21.43 -5.41 1.20
C ASN A 106 20.65 -4.79 2.38
N HIS A 107 21.35 -4.52 3.47
CA HIS A 107 20.84 -3.75 4.59
C HIS A 107 21.39 -2.33 4.52
N VAL A 108 20.51 -1.37 4.25
CA VAL A 108 20.82 0.07 4.25
C VAL A 108 20.54 0.63 5.63
N GLN A 109 21.55 1.28 6.22
CA GLN A 109 21.45 1.93 7.52
C GLN A 109 21.68 3.44 7.37
N LEU A 110 20.77 4.24 7.94
CA LEU A 110 20.72 5.71 7.79
C LEU A 110 20.91 6.46 9.12
N SER A 111 20.84 5.73 10.24
CA SER A 111 21.10 6.21 11.60
C SER A 111 21.63 5.05 12.44
N ASN A 112 21.88 5.26 13.73
CA ASN A 112 22.34 4.19 14.62
C ASN A 112 21.32 3.06 14.78
N ASP A 113 20.03 3.33 14.55
CA ASP A 113 18.94 2.39 14.85
C ASP A 113 18.11 2.03 13.62
N THR A 114 18.05 2.90 12.60
CA THR A 114 17.22 2.65 11.41
C THR A 114 17.96 1.83 10.37
N VAL A 115 17.49 0.60 10.18
CA VAL A 115 17.98 -0.37 9.19
C VAL A 115 16.84 -0.79 8.27
N MET A 116 17.10 -0.76 6.97
CA MET A 116 16.15 -1.13 5.92
C MET A 116 16.73 -2.26 5.08
N ARG A 117 15.94 -3.28 4.76
CA ARG A 117 16.33 -4.31 3.79
C ARG A 117 15.85 -3.93 2.39
N VAL A 118 16.77 -3.98 1.44
CA VAL A 118 16.50 -3.74 0.02
C VAL A 118 15.93 -5.01 -0.61
N ARG A 119 14.83 -4.87 -1.34
CA ARG A 119 14.29 -5.91 -2.20
C ARG A 119 13.92 -5.35 -3.56
N PHE A 120 14.45 -5.95 -4.61
CA PHE A 120 14.09 -5.67 -5.98
C PHE A 120 12.87 -6.52 -6.33
N GLN A 121 11.89 -5.92 -6.96
CA GLN A 121 10.74 -6.64 -7.49
C GLN A 121 10.52 -6.24 -8.93
N ASP A 122 10.18 -7.24 -9.74
CA ASP A 122 9.71 -6.97 -11.09
C ASP A 122 8.43 -6.13 -10.98
N PRO A 123 8.35 -4.94 -11.59
CA PRO A 123 7.12 -4.15 -11.61
C PRO A 123 5.99 -4.92 -12.27
N VAL A 124 6.26 -5.84 -13.21
CA VAL A 124 5.25 -6.69 -13.84
C VAL A 124 4.72 -7.71 -12.84
N GLU A 125 5.59 -8.32 -12.02
CA GLU A 125 5.14 -9.23 -10.96
C GLU A 125 4.39 -8.47 -9.86
N THR A 126 4.85 -7.26 -9.52
CA THR A 126 4.18 -6.38 -8.54
C THR A 126 2.82 -5.93 -9.06
N GLU A 127 2.73 -5.49 -10.31
CA GLU A 127 1.51 -5.07 -10.97
C GLU A 127 0.57 -6.27 -11.18
N LEU A 128 1.09 -7.45 -11.52
CA LEU A 128 0.31 -8.69 -11.59
C LEU A 128 -0.20 -9.11 -10.22
N LEU A 129 0.61 -9.04 -9.16
CA LEU A 129 0.18 -9.32 -7.78
C LEU A 129 -0.83 -8.28 -7.30
N GLU A 130 -0.65 -7.00 -7.64
CA GLU A 130 -1.60 -5.92 -7.38
C GLU A 130 -2.87 -6.05 -8.23
N GLU A 131 -2.80 -6.62 -9.43
CA GLU A 131 -3.94 -6.99 -10.27
C GLU A 131 -4.67 -8.21 -9.70
N MET A 132 -3.95 -9.23 -9.24
CA MET A 132 -4.52 -10.43 -8.63
C MET A 132 -5.16 -10.12 -7.26
N GLN A 133 -4.48 -9.35 -6.40
CA GLN A 133 -5.04 -8.82 -5.16
C GLN A 133 -6.14 -7.78 -5.46
N GLY A 134 -5.96 -7.03 -6.54
CA GLY A 134 -6.85 -5.98 -7.00
C GLY A 134 -8.08 -6.43 -7.79
N ALA A 135 -8.14 -7.70 -8.17
CA ALA A 135 -9.31 -8.37 -8.75
C ALA A 135 -10.36 -8.68 -7.67
N VAL A 136 -9.97 -8.62 -6.40
CA VAL A 136 -10.91 -8.74 -5.29
C VAL A 136 -11.75 -7.47 -5.25
N MET A 137 -12.96 -7.55 -5.78
CA MET A 137 -13.96 -6.47 -5.78
C MET A 137 -14.66 -6.29 -4.43
N VAL A 138 -14.22 -7.04 -3.41
CA VAL A 138 -14.85 -7.14 -2.09
C VAL A 138 -13.85 -6.74 -1.01
N ASP A 139 -14.29 -5.97 -0.05
CA ASP A 139 -13.55 -5.59 1.15
C ASP A 139 -13.53 -6.76 2.15
N THR A 140 -12.35 -7.08 2.68
CA THR A 140 -12.15 -8.27 3.53
C THR A 140 -12.71 -8.11 4.94
N LEU A 141 -12.84 -6.88 5.46
CA LEU A 141 -13.41 -6.63 6.78
C LEU A 141 -14.94 -6.79 6.76
N THR A 142 -15.59 -6.18 5.78
CA THR A 142 -17.05 -6.02 5.74
C THR A 142 -17.75 -7.01 4.82
N GLY A 143 -17.02 -7.65 3.90
CA GLY A 143 -17.59 -8.47 2.83
C GLY A 143 -18.44 -7.67 1.83
N LEU A 144 -18.38 -6.33 1.87
CA LEU A 144 -19.04 -5.46 0.90
C LEU A 144 -18.18 -5.27 -0.34
N PRO A 145 -18.77 -4.94 -1.50
CA PRO A 145 -18.02 -4.35 -2.60
C PRO A 145 -17.11 -3.20 -2.16
N ASN A 146 -15.91 -3.11 -2.72
CA ASN A 146 -14.95 -2.05 -2.37
C ASN A 146 -15.01 -0.85 -3.34
N ARG A 147 -14.24 0.20 -3.04
CA ARG A 147 -14.13 1.39 -3.89
C ARG A 147 -13.81 1.11 -5.36
N ARG A 148 -13.06 0.04 -5.66
CA ARG A 148 -12.72 -0.34 -7.04
C ARG A 148 -13.94 -0.91 -7.77
N TYR A 149 -14.76 -1.71 -7.08
CA TYR A 149 -16.07 -2.14 -7.60
C TYR A 149 -16.93 -0.95 -8.01
N LEU A 150 -17.03 0.08 -7.17
CA LEU A 150 -17.79 1.29 -7.50
C LEU A 150 -17.28 1.98 -8.76
N LYS A 151 -15.96 2.14 -8.93
CA LYS A 151 -15.40 2.78 -10.14
C LYS A 151 -15.85 2.07 -11.42
N GLY A 152 -15.80 0.73 -11.44
CA GLY A 152 -16.25 -0.06 -12.59
C GLY A 152 -17.77 -0.04 -12.77
N ARG A 153 -18.52 -0.12 -11.67
CA ARG A 153 -19.99 -0.23 -11.68
C ARG A 153 -20.69 1.10 -11.96
N LEU A 154 -20.20 2.21 -11.42
CA LEU A 154 -20.85 3.52 -11.51
C LEU A 154 -20.98 3.98 -12.96
N ALA A 155 -19.95 3.80 -13.78
CA ALA A 155 -20.01 4.14 -15.20
C ALA A 155 -21.11 3.37 -15.93
N GLN A 156 -21.29 2.09 -15.61
CA GLN A 156 -22.34 1.24 -16.17
C GLN A 156 -23.73 1.68 -15.72
N GLU A 157 -23.88 1.99 -14.43
CA GLU A 157 -25.17 2.45 -13.87
C GLU A 157 -25.57 3.83 -14.39
N MET A 158 -24.62 4.76 -14.52
CA MET A 158 -24.88 6.06 -15.15
C MET A 158 -25.31 5.90 -16.62
N ALA A 159 -24.66 5.02 -17.38
CA ALA A 159 -25.06 4.73 -18.76
C ALA A 159 -26.45 4.09 -18.83
N TRP A 160 -26.78 3.21 -17.89
CA TRP A 160 -28.09 2.58 -17.77
C TRP A 160 -29.19 3.58 -17.44
N ALA A 161 -28.99 4.39 -16.41
CA ALA A 161 -29.89 5.45 -15.96
C ALA A 161 -30.18 6.44 -17.08
N ARG A 162 -29.14 6.91 -17.79
CA ARG A 162 -29.30 7.81 -18.94
C ARG A 162 -30.13 7.21 -20.06
N ARG A 163 -29.91 5.94 -20.41
CA ARG A 163 -30.66 5.26 -21.49
C ARG A 163 -32.13 5.06 -21.16
N ARG A 164 -32.46 4.83 -19.89
CA ARG A 164 -33.84 4.58 -19.44
C ARG A 164 -34.56 5.80 -18.90
N GLN A 165 -33.84 6.91 -18.72
CA GLN A 165 -34.31 8.09 -17.99
C GLN A 165 -34.73 7.76 -16.54
N ASP A 166 -34.11 6.73 -15.96
CA ASP A 166 -34.32 6.36 -14.56
C ASP A 166 -33.41 7.22 -13.66
N PRO A 167 -33.87 7.64 -12.49
CA PRO A 167 -33.03 8.35 -11.55
C PRO A 167 -32.00 7.39 -10.90
N LEU A 168 -30.83 7.93 -10.57
CA LEU A 168 -29.76 7.24 -9.88
C LEU A 168 -29.25 8.16 -8.79
N SER A 169 -29.27 7.70 -7.54
CA SER A 169 -28.82 8.45 -6.37
C SER A 169 -27.67 7.74 -5.69
N LEU A 170 -26.80 8.52 -5.03
CA LEU A 170 -25.67 8.01 -4.26
C LEU A 170 -25.64 8.71 -2.90
N ALA A 171 -25.53 7.94 -1.83
CA ALA A 171 -25.34 8.44 -0.48
C ALA A 171 -23.99 7.98 0.07
N LEU A 172 -23.27 8.88 0.72
CA LEU A 172 -22.03 8.60 1.45
C LEU A 172 -22.31 8.70 2.94
N PHE A 173 -22.01 7.65 3.68
CA PHE A 173 -22.09 7.55 5.12
C PHE A 173 -20.67 7.56 5.67
N ASP A 174 -20.44 8.38 6.70
CA ASP A 174 -19.21 8.42 7.46
C ASP A 174 -19.51 8.02 8.91
N VAL A 175 -18.62 7.28 9.55
CA VAL A 175 -18.82 6.83 10.93
C VAL A 175 -18.21 7.87 11.86
N ASP A 176 -19.08 8.62 12.54
CA ASP A 176 -18.66 9.67 13.45
C ASP A 176 -17.76 9.13 14.59
N ASP A 177 -16.78 9.96 14.99
CA ASP A 177 -15.97 9.76 16.19
C ASP A 177 -15.15 8.44 16.24
N ILE A 178 -14.84 7.82 15.10
CA ILE A 178 -14.09 6.55 15.06
C ILE A 178 -12.73 6.63 15.77
N LYS A 179 -12.08 7.80 15.71
CA LYS A 179 -10.83 8.05 16.42
C LYS A 179 -10.97 7.86 17.94
N LYS A 180 -12.09 8.25 18.54
CA LYS A 180 -12.34 8.05 19.98
C LYS A 180 -12.43 6.57 20.33
N VAL A 181 -13.06 5.77 19.46
CA VAL A 181 -13.15 4.31 19.63
C VAL A 181 -11.76 3.68 19.52
N ILE A 182 -10.95 4.09 18.54
CA ILE A 182 -9.56 3.64 18.43
C ILE A 182 -8.76 3.99 19.68
N ASP A 183 -8.89 5.22 20.19
CA ASP A 183 -8.14 5.70 21.36
C ASP A 183 -8.58 4.98 22.65
N ALA A 184 -9.84 4.57 22.77
CA ALA A 184 -10.39 3.90 23.95
C ALA A 184 -10.21 2.38 23.94
N ASP A 185 -10.57 1.73 22.82
CA ASP A 185 -10.74 0.28 22.71
C ASP A 185 -9.84 -0.36 21.62
N GLY A 186 -9.07 0.46 20.90
CA GLY A 186 -8.12 0.02 19.88
C GLY A 186 -8.73 -0.21 18.50
N GLN A 187 -7.84 -0.46 17.53
CA GLN A 187 -8.22 -0.71 16.13
C GLN A 187 -9.23 -1.86 15.94
N PRO A 188 -9.13 -3.01 16.64
CA PRO A 188 -10.08 -4.11 16.44
C PRO A 188 -11.53 -3.74 16.76
N ALA A 189 -11.76 -2.92 17.79
CA ALA A 189 -13.09 -2.45 18.16
C ALA A 189 -13.66 -1.48 17.11
N ALA A 190 -12.81 -0.61 16.55
CA ALA A 190 -13.19 0.27 15.45
C ALA A 190 -13.54 -0.53 14.18
N ASP A 191 -12.76 -1.56 13.88
CA ASP A 191 -13.01 -2.46 12.74
C ASP A 191 -14.36 -3.20 12.89
N GLU A 192 -14.68 -3.68 14.11
CA GLU A 192 -15.95 -4.32 14.42
C GLU A 192 -17.14 -3.35 14.29
N LEU A 193 -16.97 -2.10 14.73
CA LEU A 193 -17.98 -1.05 14.58
C LEU A 193 -18.28 -0.78 13.10
N VAL A 194 -17.24 -0.61 12.27
CA VAL A 194 -17.40 -0.41 10.81
C VAL A 194 -18.09 -1.62 10.18
N ALA A 195 -17.67 -2.83 10.52
CA ALA A 195 -18.29 -4.06 10.02
C ALA A 195 -19.77 -4.17 10.39
N THR A 196 -20.13 -3.77 11.61
CA THR A 196 -21.51 -3.77 12.10
C THR A 196 -22.36 -2.77 11.33
N ILE A 197 -21.90 -1.52 11.18
CA ILE A 197 -22.61 -0.47 10.43
C ILE A 197 -22.78 -0.87 8.96
N ALA A 198 -21.72 -1.39 8.33
CA ALA A 198 -21.77 -1.92 6.97
C ALA A 198 -22.83 -3.04 6.83
N GLY A 199 -22.89 -3.96 7.79
CA GLY A 199 -23.90 -5.02 7.84
C GLY A 199 -25.33 -4.47 7.99
N LEU A 200 -25.53 -3.48 8.85
CA LEU A 200 -26.84 -2.82 9.05
C LEU A 200 -27.32 -2.09 7.79
N LEU A 201 -26.42 -1.37 7.12
CA LEU A 201 -26.72 -0.69 5.84
C LEU A 201 -27.11 -1.72 4.77
N ARG A 202 -26.34 -2.79 4.62
CA ARG A 202 -26.63 -3.89 3.67
C ARG A 202 -27.97 -4.57 3.98
N GLY A 203 -28.26 -4.85 5.25
CA GLY A 203 -29.50 -5.52 5.65
C GLY A 203 -30.77 -4.67 5.48
N ARG A 204 -30.63 -3.35 5.32
CA ARG A 204 -31.76 -2.40 5.25
C ARG A 204 -31.90 -1.68 3.90
N THR A 205 -31.02 -1.97 2.96
CA THR A 205 -31.08 -1.48 1.57
C THR A 205 -31.80 -2.50 0.69
N ARG A 206 -32.29 -2.05 -0.48
CA ARG A 206 -32.99 -2.95 -1.42
C ARG A 206 -31.99 -3.84 -2.14
N GLN A 207 -32.46 -4.91 -2.77
CA GLN A 207 -31.59 -5.86 -3.47
C GLN A 207 -30.90 -5.23 -4.69
N GLU A 208 -31.58 -4.28 -5.33
CA GLU A 208 -31.09 -3.50 -6.47
C GLU A 208 -30.10 -2.38 -6.08
N ASP A 209 -30.05 -2.02 -4.80
CA ASP A 209 -29.08 -1.07 -4.26
C ASP A 209 -27.74 -1.76 -4.04
N VAL A 210 -26.66 -1.00 -4.13
CA VAL A 210 -25.32 -1.51 -3.86
C VAL A 210 -24.71 -0.76 -2.68
N VAL A 211 -24.43 -1.48 -1.59
CA VAL A 211 -23.65 -0.96 -0.47
C VAL A 211 -22.18 -1.27 -0.69
N ILE A 212 -21.32 -0.27 -0.58
CA ILE A 212 -19.90 -0.32 -0.94
C ILE A 212 -19.07 0.27 0.20
N ARG A 213 -18.01 -0.41 0.64
CA ARG A 213 -16.99 0.23 1.48
C ARG A 213 -16.10 1.12 0.62
N TYR A 214 -16.15 2.43 0.89
CA TYR A 214 -15.43 3.43 0.10
C TYR A 214 -14.08 3.83 0.73
N GLY A 215 -14.07 4.00 2.05
CA GLY A 215 -12.92 4.42 2.85
C GLY A 215 -12.65 3.48 4.02
N ALA A 216 -11.84 3.93 4.98
CA ALA A 216 -11.58 3.18 6.20
C ALA A 216 -12.86 3.05 7.06
N ASP A 217 -13.60 4.14 7.16
CA ASP A 217 -14.83 4.36 7.91
C ASP A 217 -16.02 4.77 7.02
N GLU A 218 -15.76 5.08 5.75
CA GLU A 218 -16.79 5.54 4.82
C GLU A 218 -17.50 4.38 4.07
N VAL A 219 -18.83 4.44 4.00
CA VAL A 219 -19.68 3.49 3.26
C VAL A 219 -20.58 4.24 2.28
N ILE A 220 -20.64 3.78 1.03
CA ILE A 220 -21.53 4.31 0.00
C ILE A 220 -22.73 3.40 -0.20
N VAL A 221 -23.91 3.99 -0.40
CA VAL A 221 -25.10 3.31 -0.91
C VAL A 221 -25.46 3.90 -2.27
N LEU A 222 -25.38 3.07 -3.31
CA LEU A 222 -25.79 3.40 -4.68
C LEU A 222 -27.23 2.91 -4.89
N MET A 223 -28.15 3.85 -5.11
CA MET A 223 -29.59 3.61 -5.17
C MET A 223 -30.12 3.77 -6.60
N ARG A 224 -30.57 2.65 -7.19
CA ARG A 224 -31.04 2.62 -8.59
C ARG A 224 -32.53 2.88 -8.67
N GLY A 225 -32.96 3.68 -9.65
CA GLY A 225 -34.37 4.03 -9.81
C GLY A 225 -34.88 4.97 -8.72
N THR A 226 -33.98 5.57 -7.93
CA THR A 226 -34.31 6.38 -6.76
C THR A 226 -34.02 7.85 -7.05
N GLY A 227 -35.06 8.68 -7.01
CA GLY A 227 -34.96 10.14 -7.12
C GLY A 227 -34.43 10.79 -5.82
N SER A 228 -34.10 12.09 -5.88
CA SER A 228 -33.51 12.82 -4.75
C SER A 228 -34.36 12.77 -3.47
N ASP A 229 -35.67 12.91 -3.57
CA ASP A 229 -36.56 12.93 -2.40
C ASP A 229 -36.64 11.55 -1.73
N GLU A 230 -36.75 10.49 -2.52
CA GLU A 230 -36.76 9.10 -2.02
C GLU A 230 -35.40 8.69 -1.45
N ALA A 231 -34.31 9.16 -2.07
CA ALA A 231 -32.95 8.95 -1.56
C ALA A 231 -32.79 9.59 -0.18
N THR A 232 -33.29 10.82 0.00
CA THR A 232 -33.25 11.53 1.29
C THR A 232 -34.04 10.77 2.37
N GLN A 233 -35.24 10.27 2.03
CA GLN A 233 -36.03 9.45 2.96
C GLN A 233 -35.34 8.14 3.31
N THR A 234 -34.68 7.51 2.32
CA THR A 234 -33.92 6.27 2.52
C THR A 234 -32.74 6.50 3.44
N VAL A 235 -31.95 7.56 3.21
CA VAL A 235 -30.84 7.95 4.09
C VAL A 235 -31.33 8.20 5.51
N ALA A 236 -32.39 9.00 5.69
CA ALA A 236 -32.95 9.28 7.01
C ALA A 236 -33.42 8.00 7.74
N ARG A 237 -34.00 7.04 7.01
CA ARG A 237 -34.39 5.73 7.57
C ARG A 237 -33.18 4.90 7.99
N LEU A 238 -32.12 4.89 7.17
CA LEU A 238 -30.89 4.15 7.47
C LEU A 238 -30.17 4.74 8.68
N THR A 239 -30.02 6.06 8.74
CA THR A 239 -29.39 6.76 9.86
C THR A 239 -30.14 6.58 11.17
N LYS A 240 -31.48 6.55 11.16
CA LYS A 240 -32.27 6.28 12.38
C LYS A 240 -32.09 4.88 12.95
N ALA A 241 -31.58 3.95 12.14
CA ALA A 241 -31.51 2.55 12.48
C ALA A 241 -30.08 2.10 12.87
N ILE A 242 -29.11 3.01 12.75
CA ILE A 242 -27.73 2.92 13.19
C ILE A 242 -27.62 3.74 14.48
#